data_AF-S0JR98-F1
#
_entry.id   AF-S0JR98-F1
#
_cell.length_a   1.000
_cell.length_b   1.000
_cell.length_c   1.000
_cell.angle_alpha   90.00
_cell.angle_beta   90.00
_cell.angle_gamma   90.00
#
_symmetry.space_group_name_H-M   'P 1'
#
loop_
_entity.id
_entity.type
_entity.pdbx_description
1 polymer ?
#
loop_
_entity_poly.entity_id
_entity_poly.type
_entity_poly.pdbx_seq_one_letter_code
_entity_poly.pdbx_strand_id
1 'polypeptide(L)' 'MEFPKRYMRKTALVRDFGIPEAYLMRIFRTKGNGISWKINPKKDRSPIMFDTEGLKKWMEAGK' A
#
# COMPACT_ATOMS: atom_id res chain seq x y z
N MET A 1 7.71 12.83 -2.97
CA MET A 1 7.96 11.44 -3.41
C MET A 1 7.12 11.18 -4.65
N GLU A 2 7.76 11.00 -5.79
CA GLU A 2 7.09 10.68 -7.05
C GLU A 2 7.16 9.17 -7.25
N PHE A 3 6.00 8.52 -7.31
CA PHE A 3 5.93 7.09 -7.56
C PHE A 3 5.85 6.87 -9.07
N PRO A 4 6.73 6.05 -9.66
CA PRO A 4 6.75 5.83 -11.11
C PRO A 4 5.54 5.03 -11.62
N LYS A 5 4.77 4.43 -10.71
CA LYS A 5 3.58 3.64 -11.03
C LYS A 5 2.44 4.05 -10.11
N ARG A 6 1.24 4.13 -10.68
CA ARG A 6 -0.01 4.38 -9.95
C ARG A 6 -0.31 3.31 -8.90
N TYR A 7 0.07 2.07 -9.20
CA TYR A 7 -0.12 0.93 -8.30
C TYR A 7 1.22 0.23 -8.06
N MET A 8 1.57 0.03 -6.80
CA MET A 8 2.78 -0.67 -6.39
C MET A 8 2.49 -1.80 -5.42
N ARG A 9 3.31 -2.84 -5.46
CA ARG A 9 3.22 -3.95 -4.51
C ARG A 9 3.78 -3.50 -3.16
N LYS A 10 3.23 -4.04 -2.07
CA LYS A 10 3.75 -3.87 -0.70
C LYS A 10 5.28 -4.03 -0.64
N THR A 11 5.80 -5.11 -1.23
CA THR A 11 7.24 -5.41 -1.21
C THR A 11 8.09 -4.37 -1.91
N ALA A 12 7.60 -3.76 -3.00
CA ALA A 12 8.29 -2.68 -3.69
C ALA A 12 8.25 -1.39 -2.85
N LEU A 13 7.13 -1.08 -2.19
CA LEU A 13 7.04 0.06 -1.29
C LEU A 13 7.99 -0.06 -0.09
N VAL A 14 8.14 -1.26 0.47
CA VAL A 14 9.10 -1.50 1.55
C VAL A 14 10.53 -1.38 1.05
N ARG A 15 10.85 -2.00 -0.10
CA ARG A 15 12.23 -2.10 -0.59
C ARG A 15 12.74 -0.83 -1.26
N ASP A 16 11.93 -0.25 -2.15
CA ASP A 16 12.33 0.88 -2.99
C ASP A 16 12.06 2.24 -2.31
N PHE A 17 11.08 2.31 -1.40
CA PHE A 17 10.71 3.55 -0.69
C PHE A 17 11.00 3.51 0.82
N GLY A 18 11.48 2.38 1.35
CA GLY A 18 11.81 2.24 2.77
C GLY A 18 10.59 2.29 3.70
N ILE A 19 9.37 2.10 3.17
CA ILE A 19 8.15 2.23 3.97
C ILE A 19 8.04 1.02 4.91
N PRO A 20 7.82 1.22 6.22
CA PRO A 20 7.70 0.11 7.15
C PRO A 20 6.55 -0.82 6.77
N GLU A 21 6.83 -2.13 6.74
CA GLU A 21 5.80 -3.13 6.45
C GLU A 21 4.62 -3.05 7.44
N ALA A 22 4.91 -2.77 8.71
CA ALA A 22 3.89 -2.58 9.74
C ALA A 22 2.93 -1.42 9.40
N TYR A 23 3.43 -0.34 8.81
CA TYR A 23 2.61 0.81 8.39
C TYR A 23 1.68 0.42 7.22
N LEU A 24 2.22 -0.27 6.21
CA LEU A 24 1.43 -0.78 5.10
C LEU A 24 0.37 -1.80 5.56
N MET A 25 0.71 -2.66 6.52
CA MET A 25 -0.25 -3.58 7.12
C MET A 25 -1.31 -2.87 7.95
N ARG A 26 -0.97 -1.80 8.69
CA ARG A 26 -1.95 -0.96 9.39
C ARG A 26 -2.95 -0.38 8.40
N ILE A 27 -2.46 0.23 7.32
CA ILE A 27 -3.32 0.71 6.24
C ILE A 27 -4.21 -0.42 5.72
N PHE A 28 -3.65 -1.57 5.35
CA PHE A 28 -4.41 -2.71 4.84
C PHE A 28 -5.49 -3.23 5.81
N ARG A 29 -5.22 -3.19 7.11
CA ARG A 29 -6.18 -3.56 8.17
C ARG A 29 -7.24 -2.49 8.40
N THR A 30 -6.97 -1.24 8.04
CA THR A 30 -7.97 -0.16 8.10
C THR A 30 -9.09 -0.46 7.11
N LYS A 31 -10.24 -0.84 7.65
CA LYS A 31 -11.45 -1.14 6.87
C LYS A 31 -11.86 0.10 6.07
N GLY A 32 -12.06 -0.06 4.76
CA GLY A 32 -12.53 1.02 3.88
C GLY A 32 -11.47 2.05 3.51
N ASN A 33 -10.18 1.72 3.61
CA ASN A 33 -9.11 2.63 3.21
C ASN A 33 -9.13 2.99 1.71
N GLY A 34 -9.74 2.17 0.84
CA GLY A 34 -9.86 2.39 -0.61
C GLY A 34 -8.54 2.35 -1.39
N ILE A 35 -7.40 2.30 -0.70
CA ILE A 35 -6.05 2.46 -1.28
C ILE A 35 -5.26 1.15 -1.33
N SER A 36 -5.72 0.08 -0.66
CA SER A 36 -5.01 -1.21 -0.66
C SER A 36 -5.95 -2.37 -0.94
N TRP A 37 -5.53 -3.30 -1.79
CA TRP A 37 -6.29 -4.51 -2.09
C TRP A 37 -5.36 -5.68 -2.40
N LYS A 38 -5.85 -6.90 -2.25
CA LYS A 38 -5.16 -8.09 -2.76
C LYS A 38 -5.40 -8.18 -4.26
N ILE A 39 -4.36 -8.50 -5.05
CA ILE A 39 -4.52 -8.72 -6.49
C ILE A 39 -5.49 -9.86 -6.80
N ASN A 40 -5.50 -10.90 -5.96
CA ASN A 40 -6.46 -11.99 -6.03
C ASN A 40 -6.93 -12.33 -4.60
N PRO A 41 -8.16 -11.94 -4.20
CA PRO A 41 -8.66 -12.18 -2.85
C PRO A 41 -8.87 -13.67 -2.54
N LYS A 42 -9.01 -14.52 -3.57
CA LYS A 42 -9.21 -15.97 -3.41
C LYS A 42 -7.93 -16.74 -3.07
N LYS A 43 -6.76 -16.11 -3.20
CA LYS A 43 -5.46 -16.75 -2.92
C LYS A 43 -4.83 -16.08 -1.71
N ASP A 44 -4.55 -16.88 -0.69
CA ASP A 44 -4.17 -16.39 0.63
C ASP A 44 -2.88 -15.56 0.61
N ARG A 45 -1.87 -16.09 -0.12
CA ARG A 45 -0.54 -15.48 -0.35
C ARG A 45 -0.49 -14.49 -1.51
N SER A 46 -1.63 -13.95 -1.95
CA SER A 46 -1.65 -12.97 -3.02
C SER A 46 -0.90 -11.69 -2.64
N PRO A 47 -0.12 -11.11 -3.57
CA PRO A 47 0.47 -9.80 -3.36
C PRO A 47 -0.57 -8.74 -3.04
N ILE A 48 -0.25 -7.88 -2.07
CA ILE A 48 -1.04 -6.70 -1.73
C ILE A 48 -0.57 -5.54 -2.61
N MET A 49 -1.51 -4.96 -3.34
CA MET A 49 -1.35 -3.76 -4.14
C MET A 49 -1.74 -2.55 -3.30
N PHE A 50 -1.03 -1.45 -3.51
CA PHE A 50 -1.32 -0.15 -2.93
C PHE A 50 -1.35 0.91 -4.02
N ASP A 51 -2.32 1.80 -3.92
CA ASP A 51 -2.40 3.02 -4.71
C ASP A 51 -1.40 4.04 -4.15
N THR A 52 -0.50 4.52 -5.00
CA THR A 52 0.60 5.37 -4.60
C THR A 52 0.17 6.82 -4.37
N GLU A 53 -0.83 7.31 -5.10
CA GLU A 53 -1.43 8.64 -4.88
C GLU A 53 -2.15 8.67 -3.54
N GLY A 54 -2.96 7.65 -3.26
CA GLY A 54 -3.69 7.48 -2.02
C GLY A 54 -2.78 7.27 -0.82
N LEU A 55 -1.68 6.50 -0.99
CA LEU A 55 -0.66 6.33 0.04
C LEU A 55 0.03 7.65 0.36
N LYS A 56 0.39 8.45 -0.66
CA LYS A 56 0.98 9.77 -0.47
C LYS A 56 0.03 10.69 0.30
N LYS A 57 -1.23 10.76 -0.11
CA LYS A 57 -2.27 11.53 0.61
C LYS A 57 -2.43 11.05 2.06
N TRP A 58 -2.37 9.75 2.32
CA TRP A 58 -2.42 9.20 3.67
C TRP A 58 -1.23 9.62 4.53
N MET A 59 -0.02 9.59 3.95
CA MET A 59 1.20 10.04 4.62
C MET A 59 1.18 11.54 4.89
N GLU A 60 0.74 12.35 3.92
CA GLU A 60 0.58 13.80 4.09
C GLU A 60 -0.55 14.15 5.09
N ALA A 61 -1.60 13.34 5.15
CA ALA A 61 -2.69 13.51 6.12
C ALA A 61 -2.29 13.12 7.56
N GLY A 62 -1.10 12.54 7.79
CA GLY A 62 -0.56 12.24 9.12
C GLY A 62 -1.37 11.23 9.94
N LYS A 63 -2.07 10.29 9.29
CA LYS A 63 -3.08 9.42 9.92
C LYS A 63 -2.60 8.00 10.24
#